data_AF-A0A2E2V1X1-F1
#
_entry.id   AF-A0A2E2V1X1-F1
#
_cell.length_a   1.000
_cell.length_b   1.000
_cell.length_c   1.000
_cell.angle_alpha   90.00
_cell.angle_beta   90.00
_cell.angle_gamma   90.00
#
_symmetry.space_group_name_H-M   'P 1'
#
loop_
_entity.id
_entity.type
_entity.pdbx_description
1 polymer ?
#
loop_
_entity_poly.entity_id
_entity_poly.type
_entity_poly.pdbx_seq_one_letter_code
_entity_poly.pdbx_strand_id
1 'polypeptide(L)'
;MPYVDVPFKIKFTISSQDKIQLKDASKDLMYIDYSKLKFPLLIRPWREGDRFIPLGMKQFKKLSDYFIDDKFSLIRKKKACVLISNNDIVCVLGERLDDRFKLVEDSKKVYIVKL
;
A
#
# COMPACT_ATOMS: atom_id res chain seq x y z
N MET A 1 -12.43 -11.47 -19.16
CA MET A 1 -12.27 -10.65 -17.94
C MET A 1 -11.97 -11.61 -16.79
N PRO A 2 -10.87 -11.45 -16.03
CA PRO A 2 -10.65 -12.32 -14.88
C PRO A 2 -11.69 -11.99 -13.81
N TYR A 3 -12.57 -12.95 -13.51
CA TYR A 3 -13.46 -12.89 -12.37
C TYR A 3 -12.64 -12.97 -11.08
N VAL A 4 -13.10 -12.26 -10.06
CA VAL A 4 -12.60 -12.41 -8.70
C VAL A 4 -13.59 -13.32 -7.96
N ASP A 5 -13.21 -14.57 -7.71
CA ASP A 5 -14.08 -15.58 -7.05
C ASP A 5 -14.42 -15.27 -5.58
N VAL A 6 -13.75 -14.28 -4.97
CA VAL A 6 -13.92 -13.94 -3.55
C VAL A 6 -13.85 -12.42 -3.38
N PRO A 7 -14.83 -11.73 -2.77
CA PRO A 7 -14.76 -10.29 -2.59
C PRO A 7 -13.50 -9.92 -1.80
N PHE A 8 -12.69 -8.99 -2.35
CA PHE A 8 -11.58 -8.39 -1.62
C PHE A 8 -12.14 -7.66 -0.40
N LYS A 9 -11.90 -8.21 0.80
CA LYS A 9 -12.34 -7.60 2.07
C LYS A 9 -11.37 -6.49 2.47
N ILE A 10 -11.41 -5.37 1.77
CA ILE A 10 -10.58 -4.22 2.12
C ILE A 10 -11.39 -3.32 3.05
N LYS A 11 -10.83 -3.03 4.23
CA LYS A 11 -11.40 -2.07 5.18
C LYS A 11 -10.51 -0.84 5.29
N PHE A 12 -11.12 0.32 5.12
CA PHE A 12 -10.50 1.62 5.33
C PHE A 12 -10.98 2.22 6.64
N THR A 13 -10.07 2.74 7.45
CA THR A 13 -10.41 3.40 8.72
C THR A 13 -9.54 4.63 8.92
N ILE A 14 -10.10 5.70 9.47
CA ILE A 14 -9.34 6.89 9.87
C ILE A 14 -9.29 6.89 11.39
N SER A 15 -8.09 7.09 11.95
CA SER A 15 -7.87 7.23 13.39
C SER A 15 -6.88 8.36 13.67
N SER A 16 -6.87 8.87 14.90
CA SER A 16 -5.75 9.67 15.41
C SER A 16 -4.54 8.78 15.67
N GLN A 17 -3.33 9.33 15.52
CA GLN A 17 -2.07 8.61 15.77
C GLN A 17 -1.96 8.12 17.21
N ASP A 18 -2.33 8.94 18.20
CA ASP A 18 -2.25 8.62 19.63
C ASP A 18 -3.12 7.42 20.06
N LYS A 19 -4.10 7.05 19.23
CA LYS A 19 -5.01 5.91 19.48
C LYS A 19 -4.54 4.62 18.84
N ILE A 20 -3.45 4.64 18.08
CA ILE A 20 -2.93 3.46 17.40
C ILE A 20 -1.97 2.75 18.32
N GLN A 21 -2.42 1.63 18.86
CA GLN A 21 -1.48 0.61 19.31
C GLN A 21 -0.92 -0.02 18.02
N LEU A 22 0.37 0.23 17.74
CA LEU A 22 1.12 -0.51 16.72
C LEU A 22 1.20 -1.97 17.17
N LYS A 23 0.09 -2.70 17.04
CA LYS A 23 0.05 -4.14 17.24
C LYS A 23 0.86 -4.77 16.10
N ASP A 24 1.56 -5.85 16.43
CA ASP A 24 2.54 -6.54 15.59
C ASP A 24 2.27 -6.39 14.10
N ALA A 25 3.29 -5.94 13.36
CA ALA A 25 3.25 -5.61 11.95
C ALA A 25 2.77 -6.78 11.08
N SER A 26 1.45 -6.99 11.02
CA SER A 26 0.84 -7.91 10.08
C SER A 26 0.95 -7.32 8.69
N LYS A 27 1.38 -8.10 7.71
CA LYS A 27 1.48 -7.68 6.30
C LYS A 27 0.15 -7.11 5.74
N ASP A 28 -0.96 -7.52 6.34
CA ASP A 28 -2.31 -7.13 5.93
C ASP A 28 -2.74 -5.76 6.48
N LEU A 29 -1.94 -5.12 7.34
CA LEU A 29 -2.22 -3.80 7.92
C LEU A 29 -1.20 -2.76 7.44
N MET A 30 -1.70 -1.69 6.84
CA MET A 30 -0.89 -0.55 6.43
C MET A 30 -1.37 0.72 7.11
N TYR A 31 -0.43 1.41 7.75
CA TYR A 31 -0.64 2.70 8.39
C TYR A 31 -0.06 3.79 7.50
N ILE A 32 -0.93 4.65 6.98
CA ILE A 32 -0.58 5.72 6.05
C ILE A 32 -0.81 7.06 6.73
N ASP A 33 0.11 8.01 6.56
CA ASP A 33 -0.12 9.38 6.97
C ASP A 33 -1.25 10.00 6.12
N TYR A 34 -2.37 10.30 6.77
CA TYR A 34 -3.55 10.83 6.11
C TYR A 34 -3.27 12.17 5.43
N SER A 35 -2.38 13.00 5.99
CA SER A 35 -2.06 14.33 5.45
C SER A 35 -1.34 14.27 4.09
N LYS A 36 -0.73 13.14 3.77
CA LYS A 36 0.00 12.91 2.52
C LYS A 36 -0.91 12.39 1.40
N LEU A 37 -2.14 12.03 1.72
CA LEU A 37 -3.11 11.51 0.75
C LEU A 37 -3.85 12.63 0.03
N LYS A 38 -3.90 12.51 -1.28
CA LYS A 38 -4.79 13.24 -2.20
C LYS A 38 -5.91 12.32 -2.68
N PHE A 39 -7.15 12.76 -2.47
CA PHE A 39 -8.36 12.04 -2.87
C PHE A 39 -8.84 12.50 -4.27
N PRO A 40 -9.56 11.65 -5.02
CA PRO A 40 -9.97 10.30 -4.68
C PRO A 40 -8.80 9.31 -4.68
N LEU A 41 -8.88 8.29 -3.81
CA LEU A 41 -7.96 7.16 -3.87
C LEU A 41 -8.49 6.14 -4.87
N LEU A 42 -7.57 5.52 -5.62
CA LEU A 42 -7.89 4.53 -6.63
C LEU A 42 -7.21 3.21 -6.30
N ILE A 43 -7.91 2.11 -6.50
CA ILE A 43 -7.34 0.76 -6.46
C ILE A 43 -7.31 0.24 -7.87
N ARG A 44 -6.17 -0.27 -8.32
CA ARG A 44 -6.05 -0.93 -9.63
C ARG A 44 -5.04 -2.06 -9.60
N PRO A 45 -5.10 -3.01 -10.55
CA PRO A 45 -3.98 -3.89 -10.81
C PRO A 45 -2.71 -3.08 -11.06
N TRP A 46 -1.56 -3.58 -10.62
CA TRP A 46 -0.28 -3.00 -10.98
C TRP A 46 -0.09 -3.03 -12.51
N ARG A 47 0.76 -2.14 -13.03
CA ARG A 47 1.07 -2.02 -14.46
C ARG A 47 2.57 -2.02 -14.66
N GLU A 48 3.02 -2.49 -15.81
CA GLU A 48 4.42 -2.41 -16.17
C GLU A 48 4.88 -0.95 -16.20
N GLY A 49 6.10 -0.71 -15.70
CA GLY A 49 6.63 0.64 -15.54
C GLY A 49 6.25 1.33 -14.23
N ASP A 50 5.28 0.80 -13.45
CA ASP A 50 4.96 1.31 -12.12
C ASP A 50 6.19 1.31 -11.22
N ARG A 51 6.36 2.41 -10.45
CA ARG A 51 7.45 2.58 -9.49
C ARG A 51 6.94 3.18 -8.20
N PHE A 52 7.62 2.82 -7.11
CA PHE A 52 7.36 3.34 -5.78
C PHE A 52 8.67 3.30 -4.98
N ILE A 53 8.72 3.92 -3.80
CA ILE A 53 9.85 3.82 -2.89
C ILE A 53 9.46 2.84 -1.79
N PRO A 54 9.89 1.57 -1.77
CA PRO A 54 9.48 0.65 -0.71
C PRO A 54 9.84 1.17 0.68
N LEU A 55 8.97 0.98 1.66
CA LEU A 55 9.18 1.42 3.05
C LEU A 55 10.59 1.03 3.56
N GLY A 56 11.34 2.01 4.06
CA GLY A 56 12.72 1.85 4.53
C GLY A 56 13.79 2.06 3.44
N MET A 57 13.40 2.21 2.18
CA MET A 57 14.31 2.56 1.07
C MET A 57 14.26 4.05 0.76
N LYS A 58 15.27 4.55 0.03
CA LYS A 58 15.39 5.96 -0.37
C LYS A 58 15.17 6.22 -1.86
N GLN A 59 15.23 5.17 -2.69
CA GLN A 59 15.18 5.28 -4.14
C GLN A 59 13.97 4.57 -4.72
N PHE A 60 13.51 5.04 -5.87
CA PHE A 60 12.45 4.39 -6.62
C PHE A 60 12.88 3.00 -7.07
N LYS A 61 11.97 2.05 -6.91
CA LYS A 61 12.07 0.69 -7.41
C LYS A 61 10.89 0.41 -8.33
N LYS A 62 11.13 -0.24 -9.46
CA LYS A 62 10.03 -0.75 -10.29
C LYS A 62 9.28 -1.83 -9.52
N LEU A 63 7.96 -1.86 -9.67
CA LEU A 63 7.17 -2.95 -9.08
C LEU A 63 7.56 -4.32 -9.63
N SER A 64 7.94 -4.39 -10.92
CA SER A 64 8.47 -5.62 -11.51
C SER A 64 9.65 -6.19 -10.73
N ASP A 65 10.59 -5.32 -10.35
CA ASP A 65 11.84 -5.68 -9.68
C ASP A 65 11.55 -5.97 -8.21
N TYR A 66 10.66 -5.21 -7.57
CA TYR A 66 10.17 -5.50 -6.23
C TYR A 66 9.54 -6.90 -6.13
N PHE A 67 8.69 -7.29 -7.09
CA PHE A 67 8.06 -8.60 -7.09
C PHE A 67 9.06 -9.74 -7.30
N ILE A 68 10.12 -9.53 -8.07
CA ILE A 68 11.20 -10.51 -8.23
C ILE A 68 11.93 -10.71 -6.89
N ASP A 69 12.33 -9.61 -6.27
CA ASP A 69 13.09 -9.65 -5.02
C ASP A 69 12.30 -10.23 -3.84
N ASP A 70 10.98 -9.96 -3.79
CA ASP A 70 10.07 -10.54 -2.79
C ASP A 70 9.54 -11.93 -3.19
N LYS A 71 10.11 -12.52 -4.25
CA LYS A 71 9.82 -13.89 -4.73
C LYS A 71 8.34 -14.15 -5.00
N PHE A 72 7.65 -13.19 -5.65
CA PHE A 72 6.26 -13.37 -6.04
C PHE A 72 6.12 -14.47 -7.09
N SER A 73 5.18 -15.40 -6.86
CA SER A 73 4.74 -16.31 -7.91
C SER A 73 4.07 -15.53 -9.04
N LEU A 74 4.04 -16.09 -10.25
CA LEU A 74 3.38 -15.47 -11.41
C LEU A 74 1.90 -15.15 -11.11
N ILE A 75 1.22 -16.04 -10.38
CA ILE A 75 -0.18 -15.87 -9.98
C ILE A 75 -0.33 -14.70 -9.00
N ARG A 76 0.53 -14.63 -7.96
CA ARG A 76 0.52 -13.53 -6.98
C ARG A 76 0.81 -12.20 -7.67
N LYS A 77 1.83 -12.16 -8.54
CA LYS A 77 2.16 -10.99 -9.37
C LYS A 77 0.97 -10.55 -10.23
N LYS A 78 0.28 -11.47 -10.91
CA LYS A 78 -0.90 -11.12 -11.73
C LYS A 78 -2.08 -10.58 -10.91
N LYS A 79 -2.23 -11.00 -9.66
CA LYS A 79 -3.29 -10.56 -8.75
C LYS A 79 -2.93 -9.31 -7.92
N ALA A 80 -1.69 -8.84 -7.99
CA ALA A 80 -1.23 -7.71 -7.19
C ALA A 80 -1.97 -6.42 -7.59
N CYS A 81 -2.49 -5.73 -6.57
CA CYS A 81 -3.16 -4.44 -6.72
C CYS A 81 -2.38 -3.37 -5.96
N VAL A 82 -2.50 -2.13 -6.44
CA VAL A 82 -1.90 -0.95 -5.83
C VAL A 82 -2.97 0.03 -5.41
N LEU A 83 -2.75 0.67 -4.26
CA LEU A 83 -3.49 1.85 -3.85
C LEU A 83 -2.78 3.09 -4.40
N ILE A 84 -3.54 3.96 -5.04
CA ILE A 84 -3.05 5.16 -5.70
C ILE A 84 -3.69 6.40 -5.09
N SER A 85 -2.86 7.40 -4.86
CA SER A 85 -3.26 8.74 -4.48
C SER A 85 -2.80 9.70 -5.57
N ASN A 86 -3.75 10.27 -6.30
CA ASN A 86 -3.49 11.02 -7.54
C ASN A 86 -2.69 10.17 -8.56
N ASN A 87 -1.39 10.46 -8.74
CA ASN A 87 -0.50 9.73 -9.65
C ASN A 87 0.53 8.86 -8.93
N ASP A 88 0.56 8.89 -7.60
CA ASP A 88 1.55 8.20 -6.79
C ASP A 88 1.00 6.89 -6.22
N ILE A 89 1.83 5.85 -6.26
CA ILE A 89 1.55 4.59 -5.59
C ILE A 89 1.78 4.80 -4.10
N VAL A 90 0.72 4.57 -3.33
CA VAL A 90 0.75 4.63 -1.86
C VAL A 90 1.25 3.31 -1.30
N CYS A 91 0.76 2.18 -1.83
CA CYS A 91 1.20 0.86 -1.42
C CYS A 91 0.87 -0.21 -2.46
N VAL A 92 1.56 -1.34 -2.36
CA VAL A 92 1.11 -2.62 -2.87
C VAL A 92 0.21 -3.23 -1.80
N LEU A 93 -1.08 -3.46 -2.13
CA LEU A 93 -2.09 -3.89 -1.17
C LEU A 93 -1.74 -5.26 -0.57
N GLY A 94 -1.70 -5.33 0.77
CA GLY A 94 -1.37 -6.54 1.54
C GLY A 94 0.12 -6.86 1.61
N GLU A 95 0.98 -5.93 1.18
CA GLU A 95 2.40 -6.22 0.95
C GLU A 95 3.32 -5.14 1.51
N ARG A 96 3.37 -3.96 0.86
CA ARG A 96 4.40 -2.95 1.17
C ARG A 96 3.91 -1.54 0.91
N LEU A 97 4.13 -0.66 1.89
CA LEU A 97 3.90 0.78 1.82
C LEU A 97 5.00 1.49 1.02
N ASP A 98 4.67 2.59 0.34
CA ASP A 98 5.64 3.55 -0.18
C ASP A 98 6.15 4.45 0.96
N ASP A 99 7.47 4.53 1.13
CA ASP A 99 8.16 5.24 2.20
C ASP A 99 7.72 6.70 2.31
N ARG A 100 7.35 7.35 1.20
CA ARG A 100 6.87 8.73 1.20
C ARG A 100 5.59 8.89 2.03
N PHE A 101 4.74 7.87 2.07
CA PHE A 101 3.44 7.86 2.73
C PHE A 101 3.47 7.34 4.18
N LYS A 102 4.65 6.99 4.71
CA LYS A 102 4.80 6.51 6.09
C LYS A 102 4.39 7.56 7.11
N LEU A 103 3.97 7.09 8.28
CA LEU A 103 3.79 7.93 9.46
C LEU A 103 5.11 8.58 9.88
N VAL A 104 5.00 9.82 10.32
CA VAL A 104 6.07 10.57 10.97
C VAL A 104 5.60 10.99 12.36
N GLU A 105 6.50 11.49 13.19
CA GLU A 105 6.17 11.88 14.58
C GLU A 105 5.00 12.88 14.64
N ASP A 106 4.95 13.82 13.70
CA ASP A 106 3.91 14.87 13.62
C ASP A 106 2.61 14.45 12.90
N SER A 107 2.49 13.20 12.46
CA SER A 107 1.28 12.73 11.77
C SER A 107 0.09 12.73 12.74
N LYS A 108 -0.90 13.60 12.52
CA LYS A 108 -2.08 13.74 13.41
C LYS A 108 -3.16 12.70 13.14
N LYS A 109 -3.34 12.34 11.88
CA LYS A 109 -4.36 11.42 11.38
C LYS A 109 -3.71 10.32 10.58
N VAL A 110 -4.21 9.11 10.77
CA VAL A 110 -3.72 7.91 10.11
C VAL A 110 -4.85 7.30 9.31
N TYR A 111 -4.54 6.99 8.07
CA TYR A 111 -5.38 6.20 7.18
C TYR A 111 -4.94 4.75 7.26
N ILE A 112 -5.80 3.89 7.79
CA ILE A 112 -5.52 2.48 8.00
C ILE A 112 -6.19 1.69 6.88
N VAL A 113 -5.39 0.89 6.18
CA VAL A 113 -5.85 -0.06 5.16
C VAL A 113 -5.64 -1.46 5.70
N LYS A 114 -6.72 -2.24 5.79
CA LYS A 114 -6.70 -3.64 6.21
C LYS A 114 -7.22 -4.54 5.10
N LEU A 115 -6.48 -5.61 4.77
CA LEU A 115 -6.94 -6.71 3.91
C LEU A 115 -7.49 -7.89 4.71
#